data_AF-A0A9P7AKC5-F1
#
_entry.id   AF-A0A9P7AKC5-F1
#
_cell.length_a   1.000
_cell.length_b   1.000
_cell.length_c   1.000
_cell.angle_alpha   90.00
_cell.angle_beta   90.00
_cell.angle_gamma   90.00
#
_symmetry.space_group_name_H-M   'P 1'
#
loop_
_entity.id
_entity.type
_entity.pdbx_description
1 polymer ?
#
loop_
_entity_poly.entity_id
_entity_poly.type
_entity_poly.pdbx_seq_one_letter_code
_entity_poly.pdbx_strand_id
1 'polypeptide(L)'
;MDASEIRQKIYRFRILIIGRANAGKTTILQRVCNTRENPEIYDSAGKKIDPAVLMASRERGVHDIENEMVFRSNPKFIFHDSRGFEAGGQFEFDKVKAFIASRSKRKHLSDRIHVIWYCIPMDEDGRSFTEAEVKFFSQCDTGSIAVIALFTKFDALYDDEFAELISEGVSRTDAQALASQHAKEAFTNGPQLKLLYNQKGNQCPPRCHICLPVLVFAFRHSDMDKDDADCGILIERTAETLDDDTLKQIFVSTQRSSSELCVRYAVKRTLAQHLDLSKTISSRISEPSDRQIVDDLGLWFPYTPVRM
;
A
#
# COMPACT_ATOMS: atom_id res chain seq x y z
N MET A 1 0.09 1.25 -27.67
CA MET A 1 1.39 1.07 -27.01
C MET A 1 1.38 -0.34 -26.46
N ASP A 2 2.30 -1.20 -26.91
CA ASP A 2 2.31 -2.61 -26.52
C ASP A 2 2.75 -2.75 -25.05
N ALA A 3 2.19 -3.71 -24.31
CA ALA A 3 2.55 -3.99 -22.92
C ALA A 3 4.06 -4.26 -22.79
N SER A 4 4.69 -4.84 -23.83
CA SER A 4 6.15 -5.03 -23.93
C SER A 4 6.94 -3.71 -23.84
N GLU A 5 6.50 -2.66 -24.54
CA GLU A 5 7.17 -1.36 -24.56
C GLU A 5 6.93 -0.55 -23.28
N ILE A 6 5.79 -0.74 -22.62
CA ILE A 6 5.51 -0.14 -21.31
C ILE A 6 6.39 -0.78 -20.23
N ARG A 7 6.61 -2.10 -20.32
CA ARG A 7 7.47 -2.89 -19.42
C ARG A 7 8.94 -2.47 -19.45
N GLN A 8 9.47 -2.07 -20.61
CA GLN A 8 10.81 -1.46 -20.70
C GLN A 8 10.88 -0.03 -20.15
N LYS A 9 9.74 0.69 -20.08
CA LYS A 9 9.67 2.11 -19.70
C LYS A 9 9.33 2.36 -18.23
N ILE A 10 8.81 1.38 -17.48
CA ILE A 10 8.52 1.51 -16.05
C ILE A 10 9.40 0.56 -15.25
N TYR A 11 10.55 1.07 -14.80
CA TYR A 11 11.50 0.30 -13.99
C TYR A 11 11.16 0.30 -12.49
N ARG A 12 10.31 1.25 -12.05
CA ARG A 12 10.02 1.48 -10.63
C ARG A 12 8.55 1.77 -10.39
N PHE A 13 8.01 1.20 -9.32
CA PHE A 13 6.63 1.39 -8.87
C PHE A 13 6.57 2.46 -7.78
N ARG A 14 5.82 3.54 -8.03
CA ARG A 14 5.67 4.69 -7.11
C ARG A 14 4.41 4.60 -6.25
N ILE A 15 4.60 4.70 -4.94
CA ILE A 15 3.53 4.71 -3.94
C ILE A 15 3.60 6.03 -3.19
N LEU A 16 2.46 6.72 -3.08
CA LEU A 16 2.32 7.85 -2.15
C LEU A 16 1.71 7.34 -0.85
N ILE A 17 2.43 7.50 0.27
CA ILE A 17 1.91 7.19 1.60
C ILE A 17 1.48 8.48 2.31
N ILE A 18 0.21 8.54 2.67
CA ILE A 18 -0.42 9.67 3.33
C ILE A 18 -0.79 9.27 4.75
N GLY A 19 -0.72 10.21 5.68
CA GLY A 19 -1.22 10.02 7.04
C GLY A 19 -0.54 10.94 8.02
N ARG A 20 -1.15 11.08 9.19
CA ARG A 20 -0.66 11.86 10.32
C ARG A 20 0.74 11.39 10.77
N ALA A 21 1.51 12.20 11.48
CA ALA A 21 2.74 11.70 12.07
C ALA A 21 2.38 10.63 13.09
N ASN A 22 3.32 9.72 13.30
CA ASN A 22 3.13 8.50 14.06
C ASN A 22 2.00 7.56 13.55
N ALA A 23 1.38 7.78 12.38
CA ALA A 23 0.40 6.86 11.79
C ALA A 23 1.00 5.55 11.23
N GLY A 24 2.19 5.13 11.67
CA GLY A 24 2.81 3.87 11.24
C GLY A 24 3.37 3.83 9.80
N LYS A 25 3.40 4.97 9.08
CA LYS A 25 3.86 5.05 7.68
C LYS A 25 5.20 4.37 7.42
N THR A 26 6.25 4.77 8.14
CA THR A 26 7.61 4.23 7.95
C THR A 26 7.66 2.72 8.23
N THR A 27 6.94 2.25 9.25
CA THR A 27 6.86 0.82 9.61
C THR A 27 6.24 0.00 8.48
N ILE A 28 5.17 0.49 7.85
CA ILE A 28 4.56 -0.16 6.68
C ILE A 28 5.57 -0.27 5.54
N LEU A 29 6.27 0.83 5.21
CA LEU A 29 7.24 0.82 4.11
C LEU A 29 8.38 -0.18 4.36
N GLN A 30 8.92 -0.19 5.57
CA GLN A 30 9.95 -1.12 6.01
C GLN A 30 9.51 -2.57 5.88
N ARG A 31 8.28 -2.89 6.30
CA ARG A 31 7.74 -4.25 6.23
C ARG A 31 7.47 -4.70 4.80
N VAL A 32 6.90 -3.84 3.95
CA VAL A 32 6.71 -4.11 2.50
C VAL A 32 8.05 -4.38 1.81
N CYS A 33 9.10 -3.67 2.21
CA CYS A 33 10.45 -3.89 1.70
C CYS A 33 11.25 -4.97 2.45
N ASN A 34 10.61 -5.71 3.37
CA ASN A 34 11.20 -6.73 4.24
C ASN A 34 12.56 -6.30 4.84
N THR A 35 12.61 -5.10 5.40
CA THR A 35 13.84 -4.50 5.93
C THR A 35 13.56 -3.67 7.19
N ARG A 36 14.58 -3.51 8.03
CA ARG A 36 14.60 -2.56 9.16
C ARG A 36 15.43 -1.32 8.87
N GLU A 37 16.07 -1.27 7.70
CA GLU A 37 16.91 -0.14 7.31
C GLU A 37 16.06 1.11 7.07
N ASN A 38 16.67 2.28 7.20
CA ASN A 38 16.06 3.52 6.75
C ASN A 38 16.23 3.63 5.22
N PRO A 39 15.24 4.18 4.49
CA PRO A 39 15.37 4.39 3.07
C PRO A 39 16.41 5.46 2.75
N GLU A 40 17.03 5.33 1.58
CA GLU A 40 17.79 6.40 0.98
C GLU A 40 16.82 7.42 0.40
N ILE A 41 17.08 8.71 0.67
CA ILE A 41 16.22 9.80 0.22
C ILE A 41 16.93 10.56 -0.89
N TYR A 42 16.22 10.82 -1.98
CA TYR A 42 16.70 11.56 -3.12
C TYR A 42 15.80 12.77 -3.36
N ASP A 43 16.38 13.91 -3.73
CA ASP A 43 15.62 15.06 -4.17
C ASP A 43 15.05 14.87 -5.59
N SER A 44 14.28 15.85 -6.06
CA SER A 44 13.69 15.84 -7.41
C SER A 44 14.72 15.86 -8.54
N ALA A 45 15.98 16.20 -8.26
CA ALA A 45 17.10 16.12 -9.21
C ALA A 45 17.83 14.76 -9.16
N GLY A 46 17.39 13.84 -8.30
CA GLY A 46 18.01 12.52 -8.11
C GLY A 46 19.28 12.55 -7.26
N LYS A 47 19.56 13.67 -6.57
CA LYS A 47 20.70 13.76 -5.66
C LYS A 47 20.31 13.19 -4.30
N LYS A 48 21.18 12.33 -3.77
CA LYS A 48 21.01 11.75 -2.44
C LYS A 48 21.10 12.83 -1.36
N ILE A 49 20.10 12.87 -0.48
CA ILE A 49 20.02 13.78 0.66
C ILE A 49 20.62 13.07 1.88
N ASP A 50 21.48 13.77 2.62
CA ASP A 50 22.07 13.27 3.85
C ASP A 50 21.00 13.17 4.96
N PRO A 51 20.84 12.01 5.62
CA PRO A 51 19.94 11.86 6.77
C PRO A 51 20.11 12.92 7.87
N ALA A 52 21.32 13.45 8.10
CA ALA A 52 21.56 14.50 9.08
C ALA A 52 20.84 15.81 8.73
N VAL A 53 20.75 16.14 7.42
CA VAL A 53 19.98 17.29 6.92
C VAL A 53 18.49 17.07 7.13
N LEU A 54 18.02 15.83 6.94
CA LEU A 54 16.63 15.45 7.19
C LEU A 54 16.26 15.49 8.68
N MET A 55 17.17 15.12 9.58
CA MET A 55 16.91 15.22 11.03
C MET A 55 16.86 16.68 11.49
N ALA A 56 17.78 17.53 11.01
CA ALA A 56 17.72 18.97 11.26
C ALA A 56 16.48 19.64 10.65
N SER A 57 15.94 19.08 9.56
CA SER A 57 14.68 19.57 8.97
C SER A 57 13.41 19.01 9.60
N ARG A 58 13.47 17.89 10.34
CA ARG A 58 12.33 17.39 11.15
C ARG A 58 11.90 18.42 12.19
N GLU A 59 12.86 19.10 12.82
CA GLU A 59 12.59 20.19 13.77
C GLU A 59 12.10 21.48 13.09
N ARG A 60 12.26 21.60 11.77
CA ARG A 60 11.93 22.82 10.99
C ARG A 60 10.84 22.63 9.92
N GLY A 61 10.21 21.46 9.83
CA GLY A 61 9.17 21.18 8.83
C GLY A 61 9.66 21.15 7.37
N VAL A 62 10.96 20.99 7.10
CA VAL A 62 11.53 21.00 5.73
C VAL A 62 11.60 19.58 5.16
N HIS A 63 10.45 18.92 5.12
CA HIS A 63 10.29 17.69 4.36
C HIS A 63 9.41 17.93 3.14
N ASP A 64 9.95 17.55 1.98
CA ASP A 64 9.28 17.70 0.70
C ASP A 64 8.71 16.34 0.24
N ILE A 65 7.42 16.34 -0.11
CA ILE A 65 6.69 15.20 -0.68
C ILE A 65 7.25 14.78 -2.05
N GLU A 66 7.93 15.68 -2.75
CA GLU A 66 8.60 15.39 -4.03
C GLU A 66 9.84 14.51 -3.86
N ASN A 67 10.41 14.42 -2.65
CA ASN A 67 11.55 13.56 -2.39
C ASN A 67 11.19 12.09 -2.56
N GLU A 68 12.09 11.33 -3.18
CA GLU A 68 11.96 9.91 -3.41
C GLU A 68 12.62 9.12 -2.28
N MET A 69 11.87 8.23 -1.63
CA MET A 69 12.38 7.30 -0.63
C MET A 69 12.54 5.91 -1.27
N VAL A 70 13.75 5.37 -1.23
CA VAL A 70 14.10 4.09 -1.86
C VAL A 70 14.80 3.20 -0.84
N PHE A 71 14.28 1.99 -0.63
CA PHE A 71 14.93 1.00 0.23
C PHE A 71 15.89 0.15 -0.59
N ARG A 72 17.11 -0.08 -0.08
CA ARG A 72 18.11 -0.92 -0.75
C ARG A 72 17.64 -2.36 -0.94
N SER A 73 16.86 -2.87 0.00
CA SER A 73 16.27 -4.21 -0.08
C SER A 73 15.27 -4.36 -1.24
N ASN A 74 14.62 -3.27 -1.64
CA ASN A 74 13.71 -3.26 -2.79
C ASN A 74 13.78 -1.92 -3.58
N PRO A 75 14.82 -1.74 -4.43
CA PRO A 75 15.09 -0.47 -5.12
C PRO A 75 14.12 -0.18 -6.28
N LYS A 76 13.20 -1.10 -6.55
CA LYS A 76 12.15 -0.96 -7.54
C LYS A 76 10.93 -0.23 -6.99
N PHE A 77 10.78 -0.11 -5.67
CA PHE A 77 9.80 0.80 -5.10
C PHE A 77 10.39 2.18 -4.92
N ILE A 78 9.58 3.18 -5.27
CA ILE A 78 9.78 4.56 -4.84
C ILE A 78 8.60 4.93 -3.97
N PHE A 79 8.89 5.43 -2.78
CA PHE A 79 7.87 5.94 -1.88
C PHE A 79 7.96 7.45 -1.80
N HIS A 80 6.80 8.09 -1.83
CA HIS A 80 6.64 9.50 -1.48
C HIS A 80 5.88 9.55 -0.16
N ASP A 81 6.40 10.27 0.82
CA ASP A 81 5.80 10.40 2.15
C ASP A 81 5.27 11.81 2.32
N SER A 82 3.95 11.93 2.57
CA SER A 82 3.29 13.23 2.80
C SER A 82 3.82 13.99 4.02
N ARG A 83 4.48 13.31 4.98
CA ARG A 83 5.00 13.81 6.27
C ARG A 83 4.19 14.95 6.90
N GLY A 84 3.41 14.62 7.92
CA GLY A 84 2.77 15.64 8.76
C GLY A 84 1.46 16.18 8.17
N PHE A 85 0.61 15.29 7.63
CA PHE A 85 -0.79 15.59 7.35
C PHE A 85 -1.59 15.71 8.66
N GLU A 86 -1.07 16.47 9.62
CA GLU A 86 -1.54 16.53 11.00
C GLU A 86 -2.37 17.79 11.19
N ALA A 87 -3.61 17.61 11.63
CA ALA A 87 -4.54 18.65 12.06
C ALA A 87 -5.23 19.48 10.96
N GLY A 88 -5.36 18.98 9.73
CA GLY A 88 -6.25 19.62 8.74
C GLY A 88 -5.76 20.98 8.22
N GLY A 89 -4.46 21.26 8.41
CA GLY A 89 -3.78 22.43 7.87
C GLY A 89 -3.97 22.53 6.36
N GLN A 90 -4.46 23.70 5.93
CA GLN A 90 -4.79 23.93 4.51
C GLN A 90 -3.54 23.82 3.63
N PHE A 91 -2.38 24.22 4.15
CA PHE A 91 -1.12 24.22 3.41
C PHE A 91 -0.62 22.81 3.09
N GLU A 92 -0.68 21.90 4.06
CA GLU A 92 -0.31 20.50 3.92
C GLU A 92 -1.26 19.80 2.95
N PHE A 93 -2.56 20.08 3.06
CA PHE A 93 -3.57 19.59 2.13
C PHE A 93 -3.33 20.05 0.69
N ASP A 94 -3.08 21.35 0.50
CA ASP A 94 -2.83 21.92 -0.82
C ASP A 94 -1.55 21.35 -1.46
N LYS A 95 -0.51 21.11 -0.66
CA LYS A 95 0.72 20.41 -1.11
C LYS A 95 0.44 19.01 -1.61
N VAL A 96 -0.30 18.21 -0.83
CA VAL A 96 -0.68 16.84 -1.23
C VAL A 96 -1.52 16.86 -2.50
N LYS A 97 -2.52 17.74 -2.57
CA LYS A 97 -3.38 17.89 -3.74
C LYS A 97 -2.60 18.29 -4.99
N ALA A 98 -1.69 19.27 -4.86
CA ALA A 98 -0.82 19.71 -5.95
C ALA A 98 0.12 18.60 -6.42
N PHE A 99 0.70 17.84 -5.49
CA PHE A 99 1.58 16.70 -5.79
C PHE A 99 0.83 15.61 -6.56
N ILE A 100 -0.35 15.19 -6.07
CA ILE A 100 -1.18 14.18 -6.76
C ILE A 100 -1.57 14.69 -8.15
N ALA A 101 -2.02 15.94 -8.29
CA ALA A 101 -2.41 16.52 -9.57
C ALA A 101 -1.24 16.63 -10.57
N SER A 102 -0.04 16.97 -10.09
CA SER A 102 1.16 17.09 -10.93
C SER A 102 1.65 15.72 -11.40
N ARG A 103 1.55 14.69 -10.55
CA ARG A 103 2.00 13.33 -10.82
C ARG A 103 0.98 12.51 -11.60
N SER A 104 -0.32 12.72 -11.42
CA SER A 104 -1.36 12.00 -12.16
C SER A 104 -1.34 12.30 -13.66
N LYS A 105 -0.91 13.51 -14.05
CA LYS A 105 -0.91 14.01 -15.44
C LYS A 105 0.42 13.86 -16.18
N ARG A 106 1.44 13.23 -15.58
CA ARG A 106 2.77 13.08 -16.23
C ARG A 106 2.67 12.25 -17.50
N LYS A 107 3.44 12.62 -18.53
CA LYS A 107 3.47 11.90 -19.81
C LYS A 107 4.03 10.48 -19.66
N HIS A 108 5.09 10.34 -18.86
CA HIS A 108 5.73 9.06 -18.60
C HIS A 108 5.10 8.38 -17.39
N LEU A 109 4.72 7.11 -17.56
CA LEU A 109 4.17 6.29 -16.48
C LEU A 109 5.18 6.14 -15.32
N SER A 110 6.48 6.11 -15.61
CA SER A 110 7.56 6.10 -14.63
C SER A 110 7.56 7.28 -13.66
N ASP A 111 6.90 8.38 -14.01
CA ASP A 111 6.89 9.62 -13.22
C ASP A 111 5.57 9.80 -12.46
N ARG A 112 4.57 8.93 -12.71
CA ARG A 112 3.25 8.98 -12.07
C ARG A 112 3.27 8.28 -10.71
N ILE A 113 2.40 8.72 -9.81
CA ILE A 113 2.03 7.89 -8.66
C ILE A 113 1.08 6.80 -9.13
N HIS A 114 1.33 5.55 -8.74
CA HIS A 114 0.53 4.40 -9.17
C HIS A 114 -0.57 4.03 -8.18
N VAL A 115 -0.32 4.23 -6.88
CA VAL A 115 -1.30 3.98 -5.81
C VAL A 115 -1.04 4.90 -4.63
N ILE A 116 -2.11 5.24 -3.91
CA ILE A 116 -2.08 5.99 -2.67
C ILE A 116 -2.43 5.04 -1.52
N TRP A 117 -1.58 5.00 -0.50
CA TRP A 117 -1.85 4.34 0.78
C TRP A 117 -2.13 5.42 1.83
N TYR A 118 -3.36 5.48 2.32
CA TYR A 118 -3.77 6.46 3.32
C TYR A 118 -3.83 5.80 4.70
N CYS A 119 -2.94 6.16 5.61
CA CYS A 119 -2.83 5.59 6.94
C CYS A 119 -3.70 6.34 7.96
N ILE A 120 -4.58 5.61 8.62
CA ILE A 120 -5.50 6.08 9.67
C ILE A 120 -5.16 5.30 10.95
N PRO A 121 -4.54 5.92 11.96
CA PRO A 121 -4.23 5.23 13.22
C PRO A 121 -5.48 5.01 14.07
N MET A 122 -5.55 3.86 14.73
CA MET A 122 -6.67 3.47 15.61
C MET A 122 -6.37 3.65 17.12
N ASP A 123 -5.20 4.18 17.48
CA ASP A 123 -4.70 4.29 18.86
C ASP A 123 -4.96 5.65 19.53
N GLU A 124 -5.83 6.48 18.97
CA GLU A 124 -6.15 7.79 19.55
C GLU A 124 -7.55 7.80 20.17
N ASP A 125 -7.63 8.33 21.40
CA ASP A 125 -8.86 8.58 22.17
C ASP A 125 -9.82 9.45 21.35
N GLY A 126 -10.73 8.79 20.64
CA GLY A 126 -11.71 9.46 19.81
C GLY A 126 -12.14 8.68 18.59
N ARG A 127 -11.39 7.68 18.08
CA ARG A 127 -11.79 6.86 16.90
C ARG A 127 -12.31 7.71 15.70
N SER A 128 -12.00 9.01 15.69
CA SER A 128 -12.70 10.04 14.93
C SER A 128 -11.85 10.43 13.74
N PHE A 129 -12.46 10.38 12.56
CA PHE A 129 -11.90 11.03 11.38
C PHE A 129 -11.60 12.48 11.72
N THR A 130 -10.35 12.90 11.54
CA THR A 130 -10.00 14.31 11.67
C THR A 130 -10.49 15.08 10.45
N GLU A 131 -10.45 16.40 10.55
CA GLU A 131 -10.71 17.28 9.41
C GLU A 131 -9.80 16.96 8.22
N ALA A 132 -8.59 16.43 8.47
CA ALA A 132 -7.66 16.05 7.43
C ALA A 132 -8.20 14.88 6.58
N GLU A 133 -8.65 13.78 7.21
CA GLU A 133 -9.27 12.66 6.48
C GLU A 133 -10.51 13.14 5.73
N VAL A 134 -11.40 13.89 6.39
CA VAL A 134 -12.63 14.38 5.76
C VAL A 134 -12.31 15.24 4.54
N LYS A 135 -11.37 16.19 4.65
CA LYS A 135 -10.93 17.03 3.52
C LYS A 135 -10.34 16.20 2.40
N PHE A 136 -9.49 15.22 2.70
CA PHE A 136 -8.92 14.34 1.70
C PHE A 136 -10.02 13.61 0.93
N PHE A 137 -10.85 12.82 1.62
CA PHE A 137 -11.86 11.98 0.99
C PHE A 137 -12.99 12.79 0.31
N SER A 138 -13.28 14.01 0.76
CA SER A 138 -14.35 14.84 0.17
C SER A 138 -13.90 15.87 -0.87
N GLN A 139 -12.63 16.30 -0.88
CA GLN A 139 -12.18 17.45 -1.69
C GLN A 139 -10.92 17.20 -2.54
N CYS A 140 -10.27 16.04 -2.38
CA CYS A 140 -9.11 15.68 -3.18
C CYS A 140 -9.55 14.91 -4.42
N ASP A 141 -9.12 15.36 -5.60
CA ASP A 141 -9.26 14.61 -6.85
C ASP A 141 -7.99 13.80 -7.08
N THR A 142 -8.08 12.47 -6.96
CA THR A 142 -6.97 11.55 -7.22
C THR A 142 -6.93 11.06 -8.67
N GLY A 143 -7.87 11.51 -9.51
CA GLY A 143 -8.03 11.03 -10.89
C GLY A 143 -8.24 9.52 -10.93
N SER A 144 -7.45 8.83 -11.75
CA SER A 144 -7.48 7.37 -11.87
C SER A 144 -6.62 6.64 -10.82
N ILE A 145 -5.96 7.36 -9.91
CA ILE A 145 -5.06 6.76 -8.93
C ILE A 145 -5.91 6.13 -7.82
N ALA A 146 -5.73 4.82 -7.62
CA ALA A 146 -6.40 4.10 -6.55
C ALA A 146 -5.94 4.57 -5.17
N VAL A 147 -6.90 4.79 -4.27
CA VAL A 147 -6.66 5.04 -2.84
C VAL A 147 -7.02 3.79 -2.04
N ILE A 148 -6.12 3.36 -1.16
CA ILE A 148 -6.34 2.27 -0.20
C ILE A 148 -6.23 2.85 1.20
N ALA A 149 -7.27 2.65 2.03
CA ALA A 149 -7.24 3.07 3.43
C ALA A 149 -6.56 1.98 4.29
N LEU A 150 -5.54 2.36 5.04
CA LEU A 150 -4.79 1.49 5.94
C LEU A 150 -5.11 1.89 7.38
N PHE A 151 -5.92 1.10 8.05
CA PHE A 151 -6.22 1.27 9.47
C PHE A 151 -5.07 0.68 10.29
N THR A 152 -4.15 1.54 10.71
CA THR A 152 -2.93 1.15 11.42
C THR A 152 -3.14 1.10 12.92
N LYS A 153 -2.26 0.37 13.64
CA LYS A 153 -2.31 0.23 15.09
C LYS A 153 -3.66 -0.31 15.58
N PHE A 154 -4.20 -1.25 14.82
CA PHE A 154 -5.52 -1.82 15.04
C PHE A 154 -5.65 -2.59 16.37
N ASP A 155 -4.53 -3.02 16.92
CA ASP A 155 -4.39 -3.62 18.26
C ASP A 155 -4.80 -2.69 19.40
N ALA A 156 -4.74 -1.37 19.22
CA ALA A 156 -5.29 -0.46 20.23
C ALA A 156 -6.79 -0.69 20.46
N LEU A 157 -7.54 -1.10 19.42
CA LEU A 157 -8.92 -1.54 19.60
C LEU A 157 -9.02 -2.86 20.37
N TYR A 158 -8.04 -3.75 20.26
CA TYR A 158 -8.03 -4.96 21.08
C TYR A 158 -7.84 -4.62 22.55
N ASP A 159 -6.95 -3.66 22.85
CA ASP A 159 -6.69 -3.20 24.20
C ASP A 159 -7.90 -2.50 24.80
N ASP A 160 -8.59 -1.65 24.03
CA ASP A 160 -9.84 -0.99 24.43
C ASP A 160 -10.93 -2.02 24.81
N GLU A 161 -11.21 -2.96 23.89
CA GLU A 161 -12.29 -3.94 24.09
C GLU A 161 -11.93 -4.94 25.19
N PHE A 162 -10.64 -5.27 25.35
CA PHE A 162 -10.17 -6.04 26.49
C PHE A 162 -10.42 -5.30 27.80
N ALA A 163 -10.07 -4.01 27.88
CA ALA A 163 -10.31 -3.20 29.07
C ALA A 163 -11.81 -3.09 29.41
N GLU A 164 -12.66 -2.93 28.40
CA GLU A 164 -14.12 -2.90 28.55
C GLU A 164 -14.66 -4.22 29.09
N LEU A 165 -14.28 -5.37 28.51
CA LEU A 165 -14.68 -6.70 28.98
C LEU A 165 -14.26 -6.96 30.43
N ILE A 166 -13.04 -6.54 30.80
CA ILE A 166 -12.59 -6.63 32.20
C ILE A 166 -13.44 -5.76 33.12
N SER A 167 -13.84 -4.57 32.68
CA SER A 167 -14.72 -3.69 33.46
C SER A 167 -16.13 -4.25 33.66
N GLU A 168 -16.62 -5.05 32.71
CA GLU A 168 -17.89 -5.77 32.77
C GLU A 168 -17.83 -7.05 33.64
N GLY A 169 -16.66 -7.40 34.16
CA GLY A 169 -16.45 -8.55 35.05
C GLY A 169 -16.16 -9.86 34.31
N VAL A 170 -15.86 -9.81 33.01
CA VAL A 170 -15.41 -10.97 32.23
C VAL A 170 -14.02 -11.41 32.74
N SER A 171 -13.78 -12.72 32.78
CA SER A 171 -12.47 -13.24 33.19
C SER A 171 -11.39 -12.80 32.19
N ARG A 172 -10.13 -12.65 32.65
CA ARG A 172 -9.02 -12.28 31.76
C ARG A 172 -8.86 -13.23 30.56
N THR A 173 -9.07 -14.52 30.79
CA THR A 173 -8.94 -15.54 29.74
C THR A 173 -10.03 -15.38 28.67
N ASP A 174 -11.28 -15.18 29.11
CA ASP A 174 -12.40 -15.00 28.18
C ASP A 174 -12.32 -13.65 27.48
N ALA A 175 -11.90 -12.59 28.18
CA ALA A 175 -11.68 -11.27 27.61
C ALA A 175 -10.62 -11.30 26.50
N GLN A 176 -9.53 -12.07 26.69
CA GLN A 176 -8.49 -12.21 25.68
C GLN A 176 -8.98 -12.96 24.43
N ALA A 177 -9.86 -13.94 24.59
CA ALA A 177 -10.47 -14.66 23.47
C ALA A 177 -11.46 -13.78 22.70
N LEU A 178 -12.27 -12.97 23.41
CA LEU A 178 -13.35 -12.17 22.84
C LEU A 178 -12.90 -10.82 22.27
N ALA A 179 -11.88 -10.18 22.84
CA ALA A 179 -11.46 -8.82 22.47
C ALA A 179 -11.17 -8.66 20.97
N SER A 180 -10.53 -9.67 20.35
CA SER A 180 -10.22 -9.62 18.92
C SER A 180 -11.46 -9.67 18.03
N GLN A 181 -12.52 -10.36 18.46
CA GLN A 181 -13.79 -10.42 17.74
C GLN A 181 -14.58 -9.13 17.95
N HIS A 182 -14.70 -8.69 19.21
CA HIS A 182 -15.40 -7.46 19.57
C HIS A 182 -14.81 -6.23 18.86
N ALA A 183 -13.49 -6.11 18.80
CA ALA A 183 -12.84 -5.01 18.07
C ALA A 183 -13.14 -5.01 16.57
N LYS A 184 -13.22 -6.18 15.94
CA LYS A 184 -13.60 -6.30 14.52
C LYS A 184 -15.06 -5.89 14.31
N GLU A 185 -15.95 -6.28 15.22
CA GLU A 185 -17.36 -5.91 15.18
C GLU A 185 -17.55 -4.40 15.42
N ALA A 186 -16.88 -3.85 16.44
CA ALA A 186 -16.86 -2.43 16.76
C ALA A 186 -16.34 -1.59 15.59
N PHE A 187 -15.26 -2.04 14.94
CA PHE A 187 -14.73 -1.40 13.74
C PHE A 187 -15.72 -1.46 12.55
N THR A 188 -16.30 -2.63 12.29
CA THR A 188 -17.23 -2.84 11.17
C THR A 188 -18.49 -1.98 11.32
N ASN A 189 -18.97 -1.83 12.55
CA ASN A 189 -20.13 -1.00 12.88
C ASN A 189 -19.80 0.48 13.14
N GLY A 190 -18.51 0.81 13.12
CA GLY A 190 -17.99 2.11 13.51
C GLY A 190 -18.29 3.24 12.50
N PRO A 191 -18.17 4.50 12.93
CA PRO A 191 -18.40 5.67 12.08
C PRO A 191 -17.38 5.79 10.93
N GLN A 192 -16.21 5.16 11.06
CA GLN A 192 -15.10 5.24 10.10
C GLN A 192 -15.49 4.78 8.71
N LEU A 193 -16.09 3.60 8.61
CA LEU A 193 -16.51 3.03 7.32
C LEU A 193 -17.67 3.81 6.72
N LYS A 194 -18.59 4.30 7.56
CA LYS A 194 -19.69 5.16 7.11
C LYS A 194 -19.18 6.46 6.49
N LEU A 195 -18.15 7.07 7.06
CA LEU A 195 -17.53 8.28 6.51
C LEU A 195 -16.77 7.98 5.21
N LEU A 196 -15.98 6.91 5.17
CA LEU A 196 -15.21 6.55 3.97
C LEU A 196 -16.05 6.13 2.77
N TYR A 197 -17.19 5.49 2.99
CA TYR A 197 -17.96 4.87 1.89
C TYR A 197 -19.34 5.51 1.66
N ASN A 198 -19.96 6.06 2.70
CA ASN A 198 -21.36 6.50 2.66
C ASN A 198 -21.54 8.02 2.83
N GLN A 199 -20.46 8.80 2.95
CA GLN A 199 -20.54 10.25 3.10
C GLN A 199 -20.94 10.93 1.79
N LYS A 200 -22.03 11.72 1.83
CA LYS A 200 -22.42 12.60 0.70
C LYS A 200 -21.29 13.57 0.38
N GLY A 201 -20.89 13.63 -0.88
CA GLY A 201 -19.78 14.49 -1.33
C GLY A 201 -18.40 13.86 -1.21
N ASN A 202 -18.30 12.56 -0.93
CA ASN A 202 -17.04 11.84 -1.08
C ASN A 202 -16.63 11.82 -2.57
N GLN A 203 -15.53 12.50 -2.89
CA GLN A 203 -15.03 12.63 -4.26
C GLN A 203 -13.94 11.59 -4.57
N CYS A 204 -13.32 10.99 -3.55
CA CYS A 204 -12.28 9.99 -3.73
C CYS A 204 -12.41 8.83 -2.72
N PRO A 205 -13.48 8.03 -2.77
CA PRO A 205 -13.65 6.92 -1.84
C PRO A 205 -12.50 5.92 -1.99
N PRO A 206 -11.98 5.37 -0.87
CA PRO A 206 -10.95 4.34 -0.97
C PRO A 206 -11.55 3.11 -1.64
N ARG A 207 -10.80 2.48 -2.55
CA ARG A 207 -11.25 1.28 -3.27
C ARG A 207 -11.38 0.07 -2.36
N CYS A 208 -10.52 -0.01 -1.35
CA CYS A 208 -10.62 -0.97 -0.27
C CYS A 208 -9.97 -0.40 1.00
N HIS A 209 -10.17 -1.10 2.10
CA HIS A 209 -9.49 -0.82 3.36
C HIS A 209 -8.84 -2.08 3.93
N ILE A 210 -7.79 -1.89 4.72
CA ILE A 210 -7.01 -2.97 5.33
C ILE A 210 -6.74 -2.61 6.79
N CYS A 211 -7.06 -3.52 7.70
CA CYS A 211 -6.75 -3.37 9.12
C CYS A 211 -5.40 -4.01 9.41
N LEU A 212 -4.46 -3.21 9.92
CA LEU A 212 -3.10 -3.59 10.24
C LEU A 212 -2.91 -3.45 11.76
N PRO A 213 -2.81 -4.56 12.53
CA PRO A 213 -2.41 -4.49 13.93
C PRO A 213 -0.98 -3.94 14.05
N VAL A 214 -0.55 -3.52 15.24
CA VAL A 214 0.82 -3.02 15.47
C VAL A 214 1.80 -4.00 14.84
N LEU A 215 2.54 -3.46 13.89
CA LEU A 215 3.60 -4.14 13.19
C LEU A 215 4.86 -4.04 14.07
N VAL A 216 4.91 -4.79 15.18
CA VAL A 216 6.18 -4.96 15.90
C VAL A 216 7.05 -5.86 15.02
N PHE A 217 8.17 -5.34 14.52
CA PHE A 217 9.30 -6.20 14.16
C PHE A 217 9.78 -6.84 15.46
N ALA A 218 9.28 -8.05 15.77
CA ALA A 218 9.48 -8.70 17.06
C ALA A 218 10.91 -8.50 17.60
N PHE A 219 10.98 -7.89 18.77
CA PHE A 219 12.09 -8.01 19.70
C PHE A 219 11.69 -9.16 20.65
N ARG A 220 12.56 -10.19 20.76
CA ARG A 220 12.48 -11.40 21.62
C ARG A 220 11.75 -12.59 20.95
N HIS A 221 12.41 -13.73 20.76
CA HIS A 221 12.75 -14.78 21.75
C HIS A 221 11.50 -15.25 22.51
N SER A 222 11.14 -16.51 22.26
CA SER A 222 10.14 -17.33 22.94
C SER A 222 8.67 -16.97 22.74
N ASP A 223 8.20 -17.02 21.49
CA ASP A 223 6.93 -17.67 21.15
C ASP A 223 7.08 -18.16 19.71
N MET A 224 7.32 -19.46 19.56
CA MET A 224 7.30 -20.12 18.26
C MET A 224 5.86 -20.09 17.71
N ASP A 225 5.72 -19.75 16.43
CA ASP A 225 4.51 -19.83 15.59
C ASP A 225 3.62 -18.59 15.37
N LYS A 226 4.12 -17.36 15.49
CA LYS A 226 3.46 -16.19 14.85
C LYS A 226 4.44 -15.27 14.12
N ASP A 227 5.13 -15.82 13.12
CA ASP A 227 5.98 -15.07 12.18
C ASP A 227 5.20 -14.28 11.11
N ASP A 228 3.85 -14.28 11.15
CA ASP A 228 3.01 -13.61 10.16
C ASP A 228 2.45 -12.26 10.64
N ALA A 229 3.32 -11.26 10.75
CA ALA A 229 2.90 -9.87 10.53
C ALA A 229 2.78 -9.64 9.01
N ASP A 230 1.82 -10.30 8.37
CA ASP A 230 1.81 -10.51 6.92
C ASP A 230 1.46 -9.23 6.13
N CYS A 231 2.49 -8.54 5.63
CA CYS A 231 2.29 -7.53 4.59
C CYS A 231 1.80 -8.13 3.26
N GLY A 232 1.73 -9.46 3.15
CA GLY A 232 1.09 -10.18 2.05
C GLY A 232 -0.33 -9.70 1.80
N ILE A 233 -1.13 -9.47 2.84
CA ILE A 233 -2.48 -8.89 2.69
C ILE A 233 -2.42 -7.50 2.04
N LEU A 234 -1.52 -6.62 2.49
CA LEU A 234 -1.35 -5.28 1.90
C LEU A 234 -0.95 -5.37 0.43
N ILE A 235 -0.02 -6.27 0.11
CA ILE A 235 0.46 -6.48 -1.25
C ILE A 235 -0.66 -7.06 -2.12
N GLU A 236 -1.33 -8.12 -1.68
CA GLU A 236 -2.41 -8.78 -2.41
C GLU A 236 -3.56 -7.79 -2.70
N ARG A 237 -4.06 -7.11 -1.68
CA ARG A 237 -5.13 -6.11 -1.84
C ARG A 237 -4.71 -4.95 -2.73
N THR A 238 -3.45 -4.52 -2.67
CA THR A 238 -2.93 -3.50 -3.60
C THR A 238 -2.97 -4.01 -5.04
N ALA A 239 -2.52 -5.24 -5.29
CA ALA A 239 -2.56 -5.84 -6.63
C ALA A 239 -3.99 -6.02 -7.17
N GLU A 240 -4.94 -6.40 -6.32
CA GLU A 240 -6.37 -6.50 -6.67
C GLU A 240 -6.99 -5.14 -7.01
N THR A 241 -6.53 -4.08 -6.33
CA THR A 241 -7.11 -2.74 -6.41
C THR A 241 -6.69 -1.96 -7.65
N LEU A 242 -5.54 -2.28 -8.26
CA LEU A 242 -5.10 -1.65 -9.50
C LEU A 242 -6.05 -2.08 -10.63
N ASP A 243 -6.50 -1.18 -11.51
CA ASP A 243 -7.29 -1.59 -12.69
C ASP A 243 -6.38 -1.92 -13.89
N ASP A 244 -5.28 -1.18 -13.99
CA ASP A 244 -4.34 -1.31 -15.09
C ASP A 244 -3.52 -2.58 -14.90
N ASP A 245 -3.74 -3.47 -15.85
CA ASP A 245 -3.18 -4.79 -15.93
C ASP A 245 -1.65 -4.74 -16.06
N THR A 246 -1.10 -3.71 -16.69
CA THR A 246 0.36 -3.48 -16.75
C THR A 246 0.88 -3.03 -15.38
N LEU A 247 0.18 -2.13 -14.68
CA LEU A 247 0.54 -1.72 -13.31
C LEU A 247 0.50 -2.89 -12.33
N LYS A 248 -0.49 -3.79 -12.44
CA LYS A 248 -0.53 -5.04 -11.66
C LYS A 248 0.72 -5.87 -11.87
N GLN A 249 1.10 -6.10 -13.12
CA GLN A 249 2.27 -6.91 -13.45
C GLN A 249 3.56 -6.27 -12.91
N ILE A 250 3.71 -4.95 -13.04
CA ILE A 250 4.86 -4.22 -12.50
C ILE A 250 4.89 -4.30 -10.98
N PHE A 251 3.76 -4.08 -10.31
CA PHE A 251 3.66 -4.17 -8.87
C PHE A 251 4.05 -5.56 -8.36
N VAL A 252 3.44 -6.62 -8.91
CA VAL A 252 3.69 -8.01 -8.50
C VAL A 252 5.13 -8.44 -8.80
N SER A 253 5.67 -8.14 -9.98
CA SER A 253 7.07 -8.46 -10.34
C SER A 253 8.11 -7.64 -9.56
N THR A 254 7.68 -6.57 -8.91
CA THR A 254 8.50 -5.76 -7.99
C THR A 254 8.60 -6.39 -6.60
N GLN A 255 7.66 -7.26 -6.23
CA GLN A 255 7.68 -7.97 -4.95
C GLN A 255 8.68 -9.13 -5.00
N ARG A 256 9.87 -8.92 -4.44
CA ARG A 256 10.91 -9.96 -4.34
C ARG A 256 10.65 -10.99 -3.24
N SER A 257 9.84 -10.64 -2.24
CA SER A 257 9.57 -11.45 -1.05
C SER A 257 8.39 -12.42 -1.21
N SER A 258 7.52 -12.24 -2.21
CA SER A 258 6.34 -13.10 -2.41
C SER A 258 6.39 -13.81 -3.76
N SER A 259 7.22 -14.87 -3.83
CA SER A 259 7.29 -15.76 -4.99
C SER A 259 5.93 -16.41 -5.27
N GLU A 260 5.19 -16.77 -4.23
CA GLU A 260 3.84 -17.35 -4.34
C GLU A 260 2.84 -16.41 -5.02
N LEU A 261 2.81 -15.14 -4.62
CA LEU A 261 1.92 -14.16 -5.25
C LEU A 261 2.28 -13.94 -6.72
N CYS A 262 3.59 -13.87 -7.02
CA CYS A 262 4.07 -13.74 -8.38
C CYS A 262 3.69 -14.96 -9.25
N VAL A 263 3.84 -16.18 -8.73
CA VAL A 263 3.41 -17.42 -9.39
C VAL A 263 1.91 -17.43 -9.60
N ARG A 264 1.12 -17.14 -8.56
CA ARG A 264 -0.34 -17.17 -8.64
C ARG A 264 -0.87 -16.19 -9.69
N TYR A 265 -0.36 -14.96 -9.73
CA TYR A 265 -0.77 -13.96 -10.71
C TYR A 265 -0.28 -14.28 -12.12
N ALA A 266 0.98 -14.75 -12.26
CA ALA A 266 1.53 -15.18 -13.54
C ALA A 266 0.68 -16.30 -14.15
N VAL A 267 0.42 -17.36 -13.38
CA VAL A 267 -0.38 -18.50 -13.82
C VAL A 267 -1.81 -18.09 -14.14
N LYS A 268 -2.51 -17.42 -13.22
CA LYS A 268 -3.91 -16.99 -13.44
C LYS A 268 -4.05 -16.16 -14.71
N ARG A 269 -3.12 -15.22 -14.95
CA ARG A 269 -3.24 -14.28 -16.05
C ARG A 269 -2.80 -14.86 -17.38
N THR A 270 -1.69 -15.59 -17.41
CA THR A 270 -1.27 -16.28 -18.63
C THR A 270 -2.34 -17.30 -19.04
N LEU A 271 -2.89 -18.08 -18.11
CA LEU A 271 -4.00 -18.98 -18.41
C LEU A 271 -5.25 -18.25 -18.89
N ALA A 272 -5.66 -17.14 -18.25
CA ALA A 272 -6.81 -16.36 -18.69
C ALA A 272 -6.64 -15.82 -20.12
N GLN A 273 -5.47 -15.28 -20.46
CA GLN A 273 -5.17 -14.78 -21.81
C GLN A 273 -5.25 -15.91 -22.84
N HIS A 274 -4.65 -17.07 -22.56
CA HIS A 274 -4.64 -18.20 -23.49
C HIS A 274 -6.00 -18.92 -23.59
N LEU A 275 -6.80 -18.93 -22.53
CA LEU A 275 -8.17 -19.49 -22.52
C LEU A 275 -9.21 -18.55 -23.17
N ASP A 276 -9.05 -17.24 -23.09
CA ASP A 276 -9.89 -16.29 -23.83
C ASP A 276 -9.47 -16.19 -25.30
N LEU A 277 -8.17 -16.34 -25.60
CA LEU A 277 -7.69 -16.52 -26.97
C LEU A 277 -8.27 -17.79 -27.59
N SER A 278 -8.28 -18.93 -26.90
CA SER A 278 -8.83 -20.19 -27.46
C SER A 278 -10.32 -20.12 -27.75
N LYS A 279 -11.10 -19.37 -26.95
CA LYS A 279 -12.51 -19.07 -27.24
C LYS A 279 -12.71 -18.16 -28.45
N THR A 280 -11.80 -17.23 -28.69
CA THR A 280 -11.86 -16.28 -29.82
C THR A 280 -11.33 -16.90 -31.13
N ILE A 281 -10.39 -17.84 -31.03
CA ILE A 281 -9.66 -18.49 -32.13
C ILE A 281 -10.40 -19.71 -32.72
N SER A 282 -11.58 -20.06 -32.19
CA SER A 282 -12.48 -21.06 -32.79
C SER A 282 -12.90 -20.76 -34.25
N SER A 283 -12.48 -19.63 -34.83
CA SER A 283 -12.50 -19.39 -36.28
C SER A 283 -11.11 -19.11 -36.85
N ARG A 284 -10.36 -20.20 -37.08
CA ARG A 284 -9.16 -20.34 -37.95
C ARG A 284 -7.81 -19.85 -37.39
N ILE A 285 -6.95 -20.85 -37.08
CA ILE A 285 -5.47 -20.92 -36.95
C ILE A 285 -4.92 -21.12 -35.50
N SER A 286 -4.17 -22.23 -35.36
CA SER A 286 -3.24 -22.72 -34.31
C SER A 286 -3.39 -22.25 -32.86
N GLU A 287 -3.54 -23.22 -31.95
CA GLU A 287 -3.33 -23.05 -30.52
C GLU A 287 -1.97 -22.41 -30.21
N PRO A 288 -1.88 -21.57 -29.15
CA PRO A 288 -0.61 -20.97 -28.72
C PRO A 288 0.39 -22.09 -28.36
N SER A 289 1.60 -22.02 -28.91
CA SER A 289 2.63 -23.02 -28.60
C SER A 289 3.05 -22.95 -27.14
N ASP A 290 3.39 -24.09 -26.52
CA ASP A 290 3.90 -24.17 -25.15
C ASP A 290 5.05 -23.18 -24.89
N ARG A 291 5.87 -22.89 -25.92
CA ARG A 291 6.96 -21.93 -25.86
C ARG A 291 6.48 -20.50 -25.61
N GLN A 292 5.35 -20.10 -26.19
CA GLN A 292 4.77 -18.78 -26.02
C GLN A 292 4.17 -18.59 -24.63
N ILE A 293 3.55 -19.63 -24.08
CA ILE A 293 3.08 -19.65 -22.69
C ILE A 293 4.25 -19.53 -21.72
N VAL A 294 5.36 -20.23 -21.99
CA VAL A 294 6.59 -20.15 -21.19
C VAL A 294 7.22 -18.76 -21.26
N ASP A 295 7.28 -18.15 -22.44
CA ASP A 295 7.80 -16.78 -22.61
C ASP A 295 6.92 -15.76 -21.86
N ASP A 296 5.59 -15.87 -21.97
CA ASP A 296 4.63 -15.01 -21.27
C ASP A 296 4.72 -15.16 -19.74
N LEU A 297 4.91 -16.38 -19.23
CA LEU A 297 5.18 -16.64 -17.81
C LEU A 297 6.52 -16.05 -17.38
N GLY A 298 7.56 -16.20 -18.21
CA GLY A 298 8.90 -15.65 -17.98
C GLY A 298 8.90 -14.14 -17.77
N LEU A 299 7.97 -13.41 -18.39
CA LEU A 299 7.80 -11.96 -18.18
C LEU A 299 7.43 -11.56 -16.75
N TRP A 300 6.85 -12.47 -15.96
CA TRP A 300 6.55 -12.23 -14.54
C TRP A 300 7.76 -12.48 -13.64
N PHE A 301 8.77 -13.21 -14.14
CA PHE A 301 9.99 -13.56 -13.42
C PHE A 301 11.26 -13.05 -14.12
N PRO A 302 11.39 -11.73 -14.37
CA PRO A 302 12.50 -11.16 -15.14
C PRO A 302 13.90 -11.32 -14.53
N TYR A 303 14.04 -12.02 -13.40
CA TYR A 303 15.30 -12.18 -12.66
C TYR A 303 15.60 -13.62 -12.27
N THR A 304 14.75 -14.58 -12.64
CA THR A 304 15.12 -16.00 -12.55
C THR A 304 15.94 -16.29 -13.81
N PRO A 305 17.22 -16.69 -13.70
CA PRO A 305 17.94 -17.14 -14.88
C PRO A 305 17.26 -18.39 -15.39
N VAL A 306 16.43 -18.24 -16.42
CA VAL A 306 15.91 -19.37 -17.19
C VAL A 306 17.12 -19.93 -17.91
N ARG A 307 17.78 -20.93 -17.29
CA ARG A 307 18.66 -21.82 -18.04
C ARG A 307 17.74 -22.62 -18.96
N MET A 308 17.58 -22.15 -20.19
CA MET A 308 17.20 -23.03 -21.31
C MET A 308 18.33 -24.02 -21.57
#